data_AF-A0A2E3ZSQ8-F1
#
_entry.id   AF-A0A2E3ZSQ8-F1
#
_cell.length_a   1.000
_cell.length_b   1.000
_cell.length_c   1.000
_cell.angle_alpha   90.00
_cell.angle_beta   90.00
_cell.angle_gamma   90.00
#
_symmetry.space_group_name_H-M   'P 1'
#
loop_
_entity.id
_entity.type
_entity.pdbx_description
1 polymer ?
#
loop_
_entity_poly.entity_id
_entity_poly.type
_entity_poly.pdbx_seq_one_letter_code
_entity_poly.pdbx_strand_id
1 'polypeptide(L)' 'MNDKNKKAIWALIQSRGDFLSNKLSPHPSHPNGRNPYAHICSLIKLHFGCSYKEVKDERLVELVKFIEGLKD' A
#
# COMPACT_ATOMS: atom_id res chain seq x y z
N MET A 1 2.12 12.36 8.99
CA MET A 1 2.83 11.29 9.72
C MET A 1 4.24 11.73 10.12
N ASN A 2 4.76 11.29 11.27
CA ASN A 2 6.19 11.44 11.61
C ASN A 2 7.10 10.47 10.83
N ASP A 3 8.42 10.71 10.83
CA ASP A 3 9.35 9.93 10.00
C ASP A 3 9.54 8.47 10.44
N LYS A 4 9.41 8.17 11.74
CA LYS A 4 9.44 6.79 12.25
C LYS A 4 8.29 5.98 11.67
N ASN A 5 7.09 6.55 11.71
CA ASN A 5 5.88 5.92 11.21
C ASN A 5 5.90 5.80 9.68
N LYS A 6 6.41 6.79 8.95
CA LYS A 6 6.61 6.68 7.49
C LYS A 6 7.49 5.49 7.11
N LYS A 7 8.61 5.28 7.83
CA LYS A 7 9.51 4.14 7.61
C LYS A 7 8.82 2.81 7.91
N ALA A 8 8.08 2.73 9.02
CA ALA A 8 7.34 1.53 9.39
C ALA A 8 6.25 1.18 8.34
N ILE A 9 5.47 2.17 7.90
CA ILE A 9 4.46 1.96 6.86
C ILE A 9 5.10 1.58 5.53
N TRP A 10 6.23 2.18 5.16
CA TRP A 10 6.93 1.78 3.95
C TRP A 10 7.42 0.32 4.01
N ALA A 11 7.94 -0.12 5.15
CA ALA A 11 8.30 -1.52 5.36
C ALA A 11 7.07 -2.45 5.26
N LEU A 12 5.93 -2.04 5.81
CA LEU A 12 4.67 -2.79 5.71
C LEU A 12 4.15 -2.87 4.26
N ILE A 13 4.18 -1.77 3.52
CA ILE A 13 3.83 -1.73 2.09
C ILE A 13 4.72 -2.67 1.30
N GLN A 14 6.03 -2.70 1.59
CA GLN A 14 6.96 -3.62 0.94
C GLN A 14 6.60 -5.07 1.25
N SER A 15 6.49 -5.43 2.53
CA SER A 15 6.12 -6.79 2.94
C SER A 15 4.78 -7.25 2.33
N ARG A 16 3.77 -6.37 2.28
CA ARG A 16 2.50 -6.69 1.64
C ARG A 16 2.60 -6.75 0.11
N GLY A 17 3.40 -5.88 -0.49
CA GLY A 17 3.67 -5.87 -1.91
C GLY A 17 4.33 -7.18 -2.37
N ASP A 18 5.32 -7.66 -1.62
CA ASP A 18 5.95 -8.97 -1.83
C ASP A 18 4.92 -10.09 -1.75
N PHE A 19 4.01 -10.05 -0.76
CA PHE A 19 2.93 -11.03 -0.63
C PHE A 19 1.96 -11.04 -1.82
N LEU A 20 1.67 -9.87 -2.41
CA LEU A 20 0.79 -9.70 -3.56
C LEU A 20 1.50 -9.91 -4.90
N SER A 21 2.83 -10.05 -4.88
CA SER A 21 3.61 -10.31 -6.08
C SER A 21 3.11 -11.58 -6.77
N ASN A 22 2.87 -11.49 -8.08
CA ASN A 22 2.26 -12.54 -8.92
C ASN A 22 0.81 -12.95 -8.57
N LYS A 23 0.14 -12.28 -7.63
CA LYS A 23 -1.28 -12.54 -7.30
C LYS A 23 -2.25 -11.54 -7.90
N LEU A 24 -1.74 -10.40 -8.37
CA LEU A 24 -2.57 -9.38 -9.02
C LEU A 24 -3.00 -9.83 -10.41
N SER A 25 -4.27 -9.59 -10.74
CA SER A 25 -4.83 -9.90 -12.05
C SER A 25 -4.02 -9.23 -13.18
N PRO A 26 -3.76 -9.93 -14.30
CA PRO A 26 -3.11 -9.33 -15.46
C PRO A 26 -3.95 -8.19 -16.02
N HIS A 27 -3.29 -7.21 -16.63
CA HIS A 27 -3.95 -6.06 -17.23
C HIS A 27 -3.30 -5.73 -18.58
N PRO A 28 -4.06 -5.41 -19.65
CA PRO A 28 -3.49 -5.15 -20.99
C PRO A 28 -2.42 -4.07 -21.00
N SER A 29 -2.59 -3.01 -20.18
CA SER A 29 -1.61 -1.91 -20.03
C SER A 29 -0.35 -2.28 -19.23
N HIS A 30 -0.28 -3.50 -18.70
CA HIS A 30 0.85 -4.00 -17.90
C HIS A 30 1.33 -5.36 -18.45
N PRO A 31 1.96 -5.38 -19.64
CA PRO A 31 2.38 -6.62 -20.29
C PRO A 31 3.40 -7.43 -19.48
N ASN A 32 4.14 -6.79 -18.58
CA ASN A 32 5.14 -7.43 -17.70
C ASN A 32 4.62 -7.66 -16.27
N GLY A 33 3.30 -7.60 -16.05
CA GLY A 33 2.68 -7.71 -14.74
C GLY A 33 2.55 -6.38 -13.99
N ARG A 34 1.76 -6.41 -12.90
CA ARG A 34 1.48 -5.23 -12.08
C ARG A 34 2.55 -5.05 -11.00
N ASN A 35 2.95 -3.80 -10.75
CA ASN A 35 3.78 -3.46 -9.59
C ASN A 35 2.89 -3.42 -8.33
N PRO A 36 3.05 -4.37 -7.39
CA PRO A 36 2.17 -4.47 -6.22
C PRO A 36 2.37 -3.30 -5.23
N TYR A 37 3.57 -2.74 -5.13
CA TYR A 37 3.85 -1.59 -4.26
C TYR A 37 3.13 -0.33 -4.73
N ALA A 38 3.18 -0.07 -6.05
CA ALA A 38 2.47 1.04 -6.66
C ALA A 38 0.95 0.87 -6.56
N HIS A 39 0.48 -0.38 -6.68
CA HIS A 39 -0.92 -0.72 -6.49
C HIS A 39 -1.40 -0.41 -5.07
N ILE A 40 -0.68 -0.87 -4.04
CA ILE A 40 -1.00 -0.56 -2.63
C ILE A 40 -1.01 0.96 -2.39
N CYS A 41 0.00 1.69 -2.88
CA CYS A 41 0.05 3.15 -2.75
C CYS A 41 -1.18 3.83 -3.39
N SER A 42 -1.63 3.33 -4.53
CA SER A 42 -2.81 3.84 -5.23
C SER A 42 -4.09 3.57 -4.44
N LEU A 43 -4.22 2.38 -3.85
CA LEU A 43 -5.34 2.03 -2.99
C LEU A 43 -5.38 2.87 -1.71
N ILE A 44 -4.23 3.13 -1.09
CA ILE A 44 -4.13 4.05 0.06
C ILE A 44 -4.62 5.44 -0.34
N LYS A 45 -4.14 5.97 -1.47
CA LYS A 45 -4.56 7.30 -1.93
C LYS A 45 -6.07 7.37 -2.21
N LEU A 46 -6.64 6.31 -2.77
CA LEU A 46 -8.07 6.21 -3.03
C LEU A 46 -8.89 6.15 -1.72
N HIS A 47 -8.45 5.37 -0.74
CA HIS A 47 -9.18 5.17 0.51
C HIS A 47 -9.05 6.33 1.50
N PHE A 48 -7.84 6.89 1.64
CA PHE A 48 -7.54 7.95 2.60
C PHE A 48 -7.63 9.36 2.01
N GLY A 49 -7.71 9.50 0.69
CA GLY A 49 -7.71 10.77 -0.03
C GLY A 49 -6.33 11.42 -0.16
N CYS A 50 -5.29 10.81 0.41
CA CYS A 50 -3.93 11.33 0.39
C CYS A 50 -2.90 10.18 0.40
N SER A 51 -1.62 10.51 0.16
CA SER A 51 -0.57 9.49 0.24
C SER A 51 -0.36 9.02 1.68
N TYR A 52 0.19 7.81 1.87
CA TYR A 52 0.48 7.26 3.20
C TYR A 52 1.36 8.20 4.07
N LYS A 53 2.21 9.02 3.44
CA LYS A 53 3.09 9.98 4.11
C LYS A 53 2.32 11.14 4.76
N GLU A 54 1.15 11.45 4.21
CA GLU A 54 0.27 12.55 4.62
C GLU A 54 -0.81 12.11 5.60
N VAL A 55 -1.02 10.80 5.76
CA VAL A 55 -1.94 10.26 6.77
C VAL A 55 -1.49 10.75 8.16
N LYS A 56 -2.45 11.25 8.95
CA LYS A 56 -2.21 11.71 10.33
C LYS A 56 -1.89 10.50 11.22
N ASP A 57 -1.01 10.70 12.21
CA ASP A 57 -0.58 9.61 13.11
C ASP A 57 -1.76 9.00 13.90
N GLU A 58 -2.83 9.76 14.15
CA GLU A 58 -4.09 9.29 14.75
C GLU A 58 -4.77 8.16 13.94
N ARG A 59 -4.58 8.14 12.62
CA ARG A 59 -5.14 7.13 11.71
C ARG A 59 -4.13 6.03 11.36
N LEU A 60 -2.99 5.95 12.07
CA LEU A 60 -1.95 4.97 11.79
C LEU A 60 -2.47 3.53 11.90
N VAL A 61 -3.23 3.23 12.95
CA VAL A 61 -3.79 1.89 13.19
C VAL A 61 -4.76 1.49 12.07
N GLU A 62 -5.58 2.44 11.62
CA GLU A 62 -6.50 2.24 10.49
C GLU A 62 -5.73 1.95 9.19
N LEU A 63 -4.67 2.71 8.92
CA LEU A 63 -3.80 2.51 7.76
C LEU A 63 -3.10 1.15 7.77
N VAL A 64 -2.59 0.72 8.92
CA VAL A 64 -1.95 -0.60 9.07
C VAL A 64 -2.97 -1.70 8.76
N LYS A 65 -4.15 -1.67 9.40
CA LYS A 65 -5.21 -2.65 9.17
C LYS A 65 -5.68 -2.67 7.71
N PHE A 66 -5.78 -1.50 7.08
CA PHE A 66 -6.12 -1.40 5.66
C PHE A 66 -5.10 -2.13 4.80
N ILE A 67 -3.80 -1.88 4.99
CA ILE A 67 -2.74 -2.53 4.21
C ILE A 67 -2.71 -4.04 4.46
N GLU A 68 -2.79 -4.48 5.72
CA GLU A 68 -2.82 -5.91 6.09
C GLU A 68 -4.03 -6.65 5.51
N GLY A 69 -5.16 -5.94 5.38
CA GLY A 69 -6.40 -6.48 4.81
C GLY A 69 -6.41 -6.61 3.29
N LEU A 70 -5.47 -6.00 2.56
CA LEU A 70 -5.44 -6.04 1.10
C LEU A 70 -5.16 -7.45 0.58
N LYS A 71 -6.16 -8.12 0.00
CA LYS A 71 -6.01 -9.42 -0.65
C LYS A 71 -6.02 -9.25 -2.17
N ASP A 72 -5.57 -10.32 -2.84
CA ASP A 72 -5.53 -10.52 -4.29
C ASP A 72 -6.81 -10.12 -5.03
#